data_AF-A0A959PU27-F1
#
_entry.id   AF-A0A959PU27-F1
#
_cell.length_a   1.000
_cell.length_b   1.000
_cell.length_c   1.000
_cell.angle_alpha   90.00
_cell.angle_beta   90.00
_cell.angle_gamma   90.00
#
_symmetry.space_group_name_H-M   'P 1'
#
loop_
_entity.id
_entity.type
_entity.pdbx_description
1 polymer ?
#
loop_
_entity_poly.entity_id
_entity_poly.type
_entity_poly.pdbx_seq_one_letter_code
_entity_poly.pdbx_strand_id
1 'polypeptide(L)'
;HDANEGSMEADHLDAEKTIGEVRTIHNKGEMELKSNMSVADLEKDFFDKYGLNVQVFRMSKDLWLQTTKTDQWTLAEQNQRGEEESAFTAS
;
A
#
# COMPACT_ATOMS: atom_id res chain seq x y z
N HIS A 1 -15.19 1.14 2.79
CA HIS A 1 -14.49 0.62 1.61
C HIS A 1 -15.15 -0.69 1.24
N ASP A 2 -15.69 -0.79 0.02
CA ASP A 2 -16.03 -2.07 -0.61
C ASP A 2 -14.81 -2.58 -1.38
N ALA A 3 -14.69 -3.90 -1.54
CA ALA A 3 -13.60 -4.52 -2.26
C ALA A 3 -13.62 -4.08 -3.75
N ASN A 4 -12.47 -3.63 -4.26
CA ASN A 4 -12.18 -3.24 -5.66
C ASN A 4 -12.37 -1.76 -6.08
N GLU A 5 -12.58 -0.82 -5.16
CA GLU A 5 -12.57 0.62 -5.49
C GLU A 5 -11.28 1.29 -5.00
N GLY A 6 -10.57 1.98 -5.90
CA GLY A 6 -9.42 2.80 -5.54
C GLY A 6 -9.85 4.08 -4.82
N SER A 7 -8.96 4.66 -4.02
CA SER A 7 -9.20 5.96 -3.39
C SER A 7 -9.41 7.05 -4.44
N MET A 8 -10.40 7.92 -4.24
CA MET A 8 -10.59 9.09 -5.11
C MET A 8 -9.47 10.10 -4.83
N GLU A 9 -9.01 10.83 -5.84
CA GLU A 9 -7.97 11.88 -5.68
C GLU A 9 -8.33 12.93 -4.60
N ALA A 10 -9.62 13.14 -4.34
CA ALA A 10 -10.10 14.04 -3.29
C ALA A 10 -9.82 13.54 -1.86
N ASP A 11 -9.51 12.26 -1.70
CA ASP A 11 -9.19 11.63 -0.41
C ASP A 11 -7.68 11.60 -0.14
N HIS A 12 -6.85 12.09 -1.08
CA HIS A 12 -5.41 12.19 -0.88
C HIS A 12 -5.08 13.24 0.19
N LEU A 13 -4.43 12.76 1.24
CA LEU A 13 -3.95 13.59 2.33
C LEU A 13 -2.64 14.28 1.93
N ASP A 14 -2.41 15.44 2.53
CA ASP A 14 -1.16 16.18 2.39
C ASP A 14 0.04 15.31 2.83
N ALA A 15 1.03 15.18 1.94
CA ALA A 15 2.22 14.36 2.16
C ALA A 15 3.13 14.88 3.29
N GLU A 16 2.98 16.15 3.69
CA GLU A 16 3.72 16.70 4.83
C GLU A 16 3.12 16.29 6.18
N LYS A 17 1.88 15.77 6.21
CA LYS A 17 1.26 15.27 7.44
C LYS A 17 1.84 13.93 7.84
N THR A 18 2.19 13.83 9.11
CA THR A 18 2.54 12.57 9.74
C THR A 18 1.31 11.68 9.90
N ILE A 19 1.51 10.36 9.93
CA ILE A 19 0.50 9.37 10.32
C ILE A 19 -0.18 9.78 11.64
N GLY A 20 0.59 10.36 12.58
CA GLY A 20 0.12 10.85 13.87
C GLY A 20 -1.02 11.87 13.77
N GLU A 21 -0.98 12.73 12.75
CA GLU A 21 -1.91 13.83 12.52
C GLU A 21 -3.18 13.42 11.79
N VAL A 22 -3.12 12.34 10.99
CA VAL A 22 -4.23 11.93 10.11
C VAL A 22 -4.99 10.70 10.61
N ARG A 23 -4.39 9.91 11.50
CA ARG A 23 -5.02 8.72 12.07
C ARG A 23 -6.27 9.05 12.89
N THR A 24 -7.28 8.21 12.79
CA THR A 24 -8.50 8.33 13.59
C THR A 24 -8.44 7.49 14.86
N ILE A 25 -7.54 6.49 14.92
CA ILE A 25 -7.25 5.71 16.12
C ILE A 25 -5.92 6.17 16.73
N HIS A 26 -5.99 6.72 17.94
CA HIS A 26 -4.87 7.42 18.58
C HIS A 26 -3.95 6.52 19.46
N ASN A 27 -3.62 5.30 19.03
CA ASN A 27 -2.67 4.40 19.73
C ASN A 27 -1.20 4.56 19.31
N LYS A 28 -0.25 4.54 20.25
CA LYS A 28 1.17 4.34 19.90
C LYS A 28 1.40 2.86 19.63
N GLY A 29 2.20 2.53 18.63
CA GLY A 29 2.53 1.14 18.32
C GLY A 29 3.54 1.04 17.20
N GLU A 30 4.24 -0.09 17.18
CA GLU A 30 5.12 -0.49 16.08
C GLU A 30 4.30 -1.30 15.08
N MET A 31 4.59 -1.10 13.80
CA MET A 31 4.05 -1.91 12.71
C MET A 31 5.22 -2.62 12.04
N GLU A 32 5.19 -3.95 12.07
CA GLU A 32 6.16 -4.78 11.40
C GLU A 32 5.68 -5.10 9.98
N LEU A 33 6.48 -4.75 8.98
CA LEU A 33 6.24 -5.14 7.58
C LEU A 33 6.91 -6.48 7.31
N LYS A 34 6.12 -7.49 6.96
CA LYS A 34 6.62 -8.84 6.67
C LYS A 34 6.52 -9.13 5.18
N SER A 35 7.57 -9.71 4.62
CA SER A 35 7.62 -10.05 3.19
C SER A 35 6.48 -10.97 2.73
N ASN A 36 5.97 -11.81 3.62
CA ASN A 36 4.90 -12.77 3.37
C ASN A 36 3.49 -12.25 3.68
N MET A 37 3.33 -11.01 4.15
CA MET A 37 2.00 -10.42 4.32
C MET A 37 1.47 -9.97 2.94
N SER A 38 0.18 -10.12 2.71
CA SER A 38 -0.45 -9.58 1.51
C SER A 38 -0.59 -8.06 1.59
N VAL A 39 -0.80 -7.42 0.44
CA VAL A 39 -1.16 -6.00 0.40
C VAL A 39 -2.46 -5.76 1.18
N ALA A 40 -3.46 -6.62 1.02
CA ALA A 40 -4.72 -6.53 1.75
C ALA A 40 -4.51 -6.62 3.28
N ASP A 41 -3.61 -7.50 3.74
CA ASP A 41 -3.24 -7.58 5.17
C ASP A 41 -2.62 -6.28 5.64
N LEU A 42 -1.75 -5.65 4.84
CA LEU A 42 -1.11 -4.38 5.19
C LEU A 42 -2.14 -3.25 5.28
N GLU A 43 -2.99 -3.10 4.28
CA GLU A 43 -4.04 -2.06 4.25
C GLU A 43 -5.00 -2.23 5.43
N LYS A 44 -5.37 -3.47 5.74
CA LYS A 44 -6.17 -3.81 6.91
C LYS A 44 -5.46 -3.48 8.22
N ASP A 45 -4.18 -3.80 8.35
CA ASP A 45 -3.39 -3.51 9.56
C ASP A 45 -3.32 -2.00 9.85
N PHE A 46 -3.20 -1.17 8.82
CA PHE A 46 -3.27 0.29 8.95
C PHE A 46 -4.65 0.77 9.41
N PHE A 47 -5.71 0.20 8.83
CA PHE A 47 -7.07 0.52 9.22
C PHE A 47 -7.35 0.11 10.67
N ASP A 48 -7.01 -1.11 11.06
CA ASP A 48 -7.32 -1.65 12.38
C ASP A 48 -6.49 -0.96 13.49
N LYS A 49 -5.22 -0.62 13.23
CA LYS A 49 -4.33 -0.02 14.23
C LYS A 49 -4.43 1.50 14.32
N TYR A 50 -4.64 2.17 13.19
CA TYR A 50 -4.56 3.63 13.09
C TYR A 50 -5.85 4.25 12.53
N GLY A 51 -6.82 3.46 12.07
CA GLY A 51 -8.04 3.97 11.46
C GLY A 51 -7.75 4.75 10.18
N LEU A 52 -6.70 4.32 9.46
CA LEU A 52 -6.25 4.91 8.21
C LEU A 52 -6.56 3.97 7.06
N ASN A 53 -7.33 4.47 6.09
CA ASN A 53 -7.38 3.85 4.79
C ASN A 53 -6.09 4.22 4.05
N VAL A 54 -5.31 3.22 3.68
CA VAL A 54 -4.09 3.39 2.89
C VAL A 54 -4.23 2.59 1.60
N GLN A 55 -3.49 3.01 0.58
CA GLN A 55 -3.44 2.31 -0.71
C GLN A 55 -1.99 1.98 -1.02
N VAL A 56 -1.71 0.72 -1.31
CA VAL A 56 -0.38 0.31 -1.77
C VAL A 56 -0.24 0.50 -3.28
N PHE A 57 0.93 0.97 -3.69
CA PHE A 57 1.35 1.07 -5.09
C PHE A 57 2.66 0.31 -5.26
N ARG A 58 2.79 -0.38 -6.39
CA ARG A 58 4.04 -1.04 -6.82
C ARG A 58 4.73 -0.17 -7.86
N MET A 59 6.03 0.05 -7.71
CA MET A 59 6.84 0.61 -8.79
C MET A 59 7.12 -0.45 -9.85
N SER A 60 6.73 -0.16 -11.08
CA SER A 60 6.98 -1.00 -12.25
C SER A 60 7.60 -0.13 -13.34
N LYS A 61 8.91 -0.29 -13.58
CA LYS A 61 9.73 0.61 -14.39
C LYS A 61 9.80 1.99 -13.73
N ASP A 62 9.23 3.00 -14.39
CA ASP A 62 9.11 4.38 -13.92
C ASP A 62 7.66 4.76 -13.61
N LEU A 63 6.76 3.77 -13.45
CA LEU A 63 5.34 3.98 -13.20
C LEU A 63 4.91 3.33 -11.88
N TRP A 64 4.21 4.10 -11.04
CA TRP A 64 3.51 3.59 -9.87
C TRP A 64 2.18 2.98 -10.28
N LEU A 65 2.03 1.67 -10.08
CA LEU A 65 0.82 0.91 -10.37
C LEU A 65 0.07 0.60 -9.08
N GLN A 66 -1.21 0.94 -9.03
CA GLN A 66 -2.07 0.60 -7.91
C GLN A 66 -2.28 -0.93 -7.86
N THR A 67 -2.21 -1.51 -6.66
CA THR A 67 -2.20 -2.96 -6.49
C THR A 67 -3.58 -3.59 -6.30
N THR A 68 -4.69 -2.89 -6.57
CA THR A 68 -6.07 -3.36 -6.30
C THR A 68 -6.44 -4.71 -6.90
N LYS A 69 -5.88 -5.08 -8.07
CA LYS A 69 -6.13 -6.40 -8.70
C LYS A 69 -5.17 -7.50 -8.20
N THR A 70 -4.24 -7.11 -7.35
CA THR A 70 -3.14 -7.93 -6.83
C THR A 70 -3.01 -7.76 -5.31
N ASP A 71 -4.08 -7.34 -4.65
CA ASP A 71 -4.07 -7.07 -3.22
C ASP A 71 -3.85 -8.36 -2.41
N GLN A 72 -4.22 -9.50 -3.01
CA GLN A 72 -3.93 -10.84 -2.51
C GLN A 72 -2.45 -11.25 -2.59
N TRP A 73 -1.62 -10.54 -3.36
CA TRP A 73 -0.19 -10.85 -3.46
C TRP A 73 0.57 -10.33 -2.25
N THR A 74 1.58 -11.09 -1.85
CA THR A 74 2.52 -10.72 -0.81
C THR A 74 3.37 -9.52 -1.22
N LEU A 75 3.88 -8.77 -0.24
CA LEU A 75 4.82 -7.68 -0.50
C LEU A 75 6.06 -8.16 -1.28
N ALA A 76 6.53 -9.39 -1.03
CA ALA A 76 7.61 -10.00 -1.79
C ALA A 76 7.24 -10.25 -3.26
N GLU A 77 6.07 -10.83 -3.52
CA GLU A 77 5.58 -11.06 -4.90
C GLU A 77 5.39 -9.74 -5.65
N GLN A 78 4.90 -8.70 -4.97
CA GLN A 78 4.82 -7.35 -5.55
C GLN A 78 6.20 -6.82 -5.93
N ASN A 79 7.19 -6.88 -5.03
CA ASN A 79 8.54 -6.42 -5.33
C ASN A 79 9.17 -7.19 -6.48
N GLN A 80 9.09 -8.54 -6.45
CA GLN A 80 9.60 -9.38 -7.53
C GLN A 80 8.98 -9.00 -8.87
N ARG A 81 7.66 -8.79 -8.92
CA ARG A 81 6.99 -8.38 -10.15
C ARG A 81 7.49 -7.04 -10.67
N GLY A 82 7.70 -6.07 -9.78
CA GLY A 82 8.22 -4.75 -10.13
C GLY A 82 9.62 -4.82 -10.73
N GLU A 83 10.49 -5.64 -10.14
CA GLU A 83 11.85 -5.90 -10.64
C GLU A 83 11.86 -6.55 -12.03
N GLU A 84 11.06 -7.60 -12.22
CA GLU A 84 10.92 -8.30 -13.52
C GLU A 84 10.43 -7.36 -14.62
N GLU A 85 9.41 -6.54 -14.33
CA GLU A 85 8.85 -5.59 -15.29
C GLU A 85 9.87 -4.49 -15.65
N SER A 86 10.70 -4.09 -14.69
CA SER A 86 11.76 -3.09 -14.89
C SER A 86 12.91 -3.64 -15.74
N ALA A 87 13.33 -4.88 -15.47
CA ALA A 87 14.40 -5.56 -16.21
C ALA A 87 14.03 -5.87 -17.67
N PHE A 88 12.79 -6.27 -17.94
CA PHE A 88 12.33 -6.63 -19.28
C PHE A 88 12.43 -5.46 -20.27
N THR A 89 12.24 -4.22 -19.83
CA THR A 89 12.35 -3.04 -20.70
C THR A 89 13.75 -2.47 -20.86
N ALA A 90 14.70 -2.90 -20.04
CA ALA A 90 16.09 -2.49 -20.16
C ALA A 90 16.88 -3.37 -21.16
N SER A 91 16.24 -4.38 -21.74
CA SER A 91 16.80 -5.38 -22.66
C SER A 91 16.43 -5.06 -24.11
#